data_AF-A0A8H7NE07-F1
#
_entry.id   AF-A0A8H7NE07-F1
#
_cell.length_a   1.000
_cell.length_b   1.000
_cell.length_c   1.000
_cell.angle_alpha   90.00
_cell.angle_beta   90.00
_cell.angle_gamma   90.00
#
_symmetry.space_group_name_H-M   'P 1'
#
loop_
_entity.id
_entity.type
_entity.pdbx_description
1 polymer ?
#
loop_
_entity_poly.entity_id
_entity_poly.type
_entity_poly.pdbx_seq_one_letter_code
_entity_poly.pdbx_strand_id
1 'polypeptide(L)'
;YIKDLDDMVFWRTSLHLDQYSPIPAARSVTIPTFIYQVRNDLQTKPDDVQAIFDAIPIPEKKLVWIENTTRRWDGYLYFQRQPQEMLEWLERYMN
;
A
#
# COMPACT_ATOMS: atom_id res chain seq x y z
N TYR A 1 25.39 -2.95 15.16
CA TYR A 1 24.63 -1.73 14.81
C TYR A 1 23.18 -2.04 14.42
N ILE A 2 22.91 -2.66 13.25
CA ILE A 2 21.51 -2.96 12.85
C ILE A 2 20.85 -4.00 13.76
N LYS A 3 21.57 -5.05 14.15
CA LYS A 3 21.04 -6.04 15.10
C LYS A 3 20.68 -5.41 16.46
N ASP A 4 21.54 -4.55 16.99
CA ASP A 4 21.29 -3.90 18.28
C ASP A 4 20.06 -2.99 18.22
N LEU A 5 19.88 -2.28 17.10
CA LEU A 5 18.67 -1.49 16.84
C LEU A 5 17.42 -2.38 16.77
N ASP A 6 17.51 -3.50 16.06
CA ASP A 6 16.41 -4.46 15.94
C ASP A 6 16.02 -5.07 17.30
N ASP A 7 17.01 -5.50 18.10
CA ASP A 7 16.80 -5.97 19.46
C ASP A 7 16.12 -4.87 20.32
N MET A 8 16.57 -3.61 20.23
CA MET A 8 15.97 -2.48 20.96
C MET A 8 14.52 -2.22 20.57
N VAL A 9 14.17 -2.36 19.29
CA VAL A 9 12.78 -2.25 18.81
C VAL A 9 11.95 -3.42 19.34
N PHE A 10 12.48 -4.64 19.26
CA PHE A 10 11.84 -5.84 19.78
C PHE A 10 11.53 -5.71 21.28
N TRP A 11 12.47 -5.24 22.10
CA TRP A 11 12.24 -5.06 23.54
C TRP A 11 11.09 -4.11 23.88
N ARG A 12 10.76 -3.16 23.00
CA ARG A 12 9.68 -2.18 23.21
C ARG A 12 8.34 -2.59 22.60
N THR A 13 8.38 -3.40 21.54
CA THR A 13 7.23 -3.64 20.67
C THR A 13 6.87 -5.12 20.53
N SER A 14 7.77 -6.01 20.97
CA SER A 14 7.74 -7.46 20.75
C SER A 14 7.76 -7.87 19.26
N LEU A 15 8.20 -6.99 18.37
CA LEU A 15 8.32 -7.24 16.93
C LEU A 15 9.74 -6.89 16.44
N HIS A 16 10.30 -7.77 15.62
CA HIS A 16 11.50 -7.47 14.82
C HIS A 16 11.14 -6.57 13.63
N LEU A 17 12.13 -5.83 13.13
CA LEU A 17 11.98 -4.87 12.03
C LEU A 17 11.41 -5.50 10.75
N ASP A 18 11.76 -6.74 10.45
CA ASP A 18 11.24 -7.47 9.28
C ASP A 18 9.75 -7.84 9.42
N GLN A 19 9.25 -7.98 10.64
CA GLN A 19 7.84 -8.27 10.94
C GLN A 19 6.92 -7.06 10.74
N TYR A 20 7.47 -5.86 10.58
CA TYR A 20 6.70 -4.66 10.24
C TYR A 20 6.33 -4.57 8.76
N SER A 21 6.90 -5.41 7.91
CA SER A 21 6.56 -5.42 6.49
C SER A 21 5.12 -5.92 6.28
N PRO A 22 4.28 -5.21 5.51
CA PRO A 22 2.96 -5.71 5.13
C PRO A 22 3.00 -6.79 4.03
N ILE A 23 4.15 -7.00 3.38
CA ILE A 23 4.27 -7.92 2.22
C ILE A 23 3.90 -9.38 2.59
N PRO A 24 4.34 -9.96 3.72
CA PRO A 24 3.90 -11.30 4.12
C PRO A 24 2.38 -11.39 4.31
N ALA A 25 1.74 -10.35 4.87
CA ALA A 25 0.30 -10.31 5.09
C ALA A 25 -0.50 -10.13 3.78
N ALA A 26 0.05 -9.40 2.80
CA ALA A 26 -0.57 -9.20 1.49
C ALA A 26 -0.87 -10.53 0.76
N ARG A 27 -0.07 -11.57 1.01
CA ARG A 27 -0.27 -12.93 0.46
C ARG A 27 -1.56 -13.61 0.93
N SER A 28 -2.15 -13.13 2.02
CA SER A 28 -3.38 -13.68 2.59
C SER A 28 -4.64 -12.94 2.11
N VAL A 29 -4.51 -11.97 1.20
CA VAL A 29 -5.64 -11.23 0.65
C VAL A 29 -6.45 -12.11 -0.28
N THR A 30 -7.74 -12.26 0.02
CA THR A 30 -8.69 -13.13 -0.73
C THR A 30 -9.90 -12.38 -1.28
N ILE A 31 -9.95 -11.06 -1.14
CA ILE A 31 -11.06 -10.21 -1.58
C ILE A 31 -10.58 -9.17 -2.60
N PRO A 32 -11.43 -8.75 -3.56
CA PRO A 32 -11.06 -7.73 -4.53
C PRO A 32 -10.41 -6.51 -3.87
N THR A 33 -9.20 -6.15 -4.31
CA THR A 33 -8.39 -5.12 -3.65
C THR A 33 -7.99 -3.99 -4.60
N PHE A 34 -8.34 -2.76 -4.23
CA PHE A 34 -7.94 -1.56 -4.93
C PHE A 34 -6.88 -0.81 -4.11
N ILE A 35 -5.70 -0.60 -4.69
CA ILE A 35 -4.61 0.18 -4.11
C ILE A 35 -4.44 1.47 -4.93
N TYR A 36 -4.24 2.60 -4.25
CA TYR A 36 -3.80 3.83 -4.89
C TYR A 36 -2.68 4.47 -4.09
N GLN A 37 -1.73 5.09 -4.78
CA GLN A 37 -0.60 5.76 -4.12
C GLN A 37 -0.01 6.86 -4.98
N VAL A 38 0.50 7.92 -4.35
CA VAL A 38 1.34 8.92 -5.01
C VAL A 38 2.69 8.29 -5.36
N ARG A 39 3.03 8.22 -6.65
CA ARG A 39 4.22 7.48 -7.12
C ARG A 39 5.53 8.00 -6.53
N ASN A 40 5.65 9.33 -6.42
CA ASN A 40 6.84 10.01 -5.92
C ASN A 40 6.65 10.57 -4.49
N ASP A 41 5.86 9.89 -3.66
CA ASP A 41 5.63 10.28 -2.25
C ASP A 41 6.95 10.38 -1.47
N LEU A 42 7.10 11.44 -0.66
CA LEU A 42 8.36 11.68 0.07
C LEU A 42 8.65 10.67 1.21
N GLN A 43 7.65 9.90 1.63
CA GLN A 43 7.72 9.04 2.81
C GLN A 43 7.61 7.55 2.47
N THR A 44 7.35 7.19 1.22
CA THR A 44 7.21 5.80 0.75
C THR A 44 7.94 5.64 -0.57
N LYS A 45 8.42 4.42 -0.85
CA LYS A 45 9.04 4.11 -2.14
C LYS A 45 8.03 3.40 -3.03
N PRO A 46 7.99 3.72 -4.33
CA PRO A 46 7.10 3.04 -5.26
C PRO A 46 7.36 1.52 -5.30
N ASP A 47 8.61 1.09 -5.16
CA ASP A 47 8.99 -0.34 -5.14
C ASP A 47 8.35 -1.10 -3.97
N ASP A 48 8.23 -0.46 -2.79
CA ASP A 48 7.59 -1.09 -1.62
C ASP A 48 6.10 -1.34 -1.90
N VAL A 49 5.41 -0.38 -2.52
CA VAL A 49 3.98 -0.51 -2.87
C VAL A 49 3.77 -1.49 -4.01
N GLN A 50 4.66 -1.51 -5.00
CA GLN A 50 4.63 -2.51 -6.07
C GLN A 50 4.82 -3.92 -5.51
N ALA A 51 5.75 -4.11 -4.58
CA ALA A 51 5.97 -5.41 -3.92
C ALA A 51 4.75 -5.88 -3.12
N ILE A 52 4.04 -4.96 -2.44
CA ILE A 52 2.77 -5.27 -1.76
C ILE A 52 1.71 -5.71 -2.78
N PHE A 53 1.54 -4.94 -3.87
CA PHE A 53 0.57 -5.26 -4.92
C PHE A 53 0.86 -6.61 -5.58
N ASP A 54 2.13 -6.89 -5.88
CA ASP A 54 2.55 -8.14 -6.52
C ASP A 54 2.35 -9.35 -5.61
N ALA A 55 2.51 -9.17 -4.29
CA ALA A 55 2.30 -10.22 -3.31
C ALA A 55 0.84 -10.65 -3.12
N ILE A 56 -0.14 -9.82 -3.51
CA ILE A 56 -1.57 -10.19 -3.47
C ILE A 56 -1.83 -11.30 -4.50
N PRO A 57 -2.38 -12.47 -4.10
CA PRO A 57 -2.45 -13.64 -4.97
C PRO A 57 -3.61 -13.60 -5.96
N ILE A 58 -4.66 -12.83 -5.68
CA ILE A 58 -5.86 -12.78 -6.52
C ILE A 58 -5.67 -11.86 -7.74
N PRO A 59 -6.29 -12.19 -8.88
CA PRO A 59 -6.26 -11.33 -10.08
C PRO A 59 -7.19 -10.11 -9.96
N GLU A 60 -8.20 -10.14 -9.08
CA GLU A 60 -9.10 -9.01 -8.79
C GLU A 60 -8.38 -7.96 -7.94
N LYS A 61 -7.31 -7.40 -8.49
CA LYS A 61 -6.54 -6.33 -7.88
C LYS A 61 -6.25 -5.22 -8.88
N LYS A 62 -6.27 -3.99 -8.41
CA LYS A 62 -5.91 -2.81 -9.22
C LYS A 62 -4.98 -1.90 -8.43
N LEU A 63 -3.96 -1.38 -9.09
CA LEU A 63 -3.04 -0.37 -8.55
C LEU A 63 -3.12 0.89 -9.40
N VAL A 64 -3.39 2.03 -8.76
CA VAL A 64 -3.43 3.35 -9.39
C VAL A 64 -2.29 4.20 -8.87
N TRP A 65 -1.46 4.69 -9.79
CA TRP A 65 -0.41 5.63 -9.49
C TRP A 65 -0.89 7.06 -9.70
N ILE A 66 -0.81 7.86 -8.64
CA ILE A 66 -1.05 9.30 -8.71
C ILE A 66 0.28 9.95 -9.05
N GLU A 67 0.34 10.47 -10.27
CA GLU A 67 1.54 11.08 -10.86
C GLU A 67 1.55 12.60 -10.65
N ASN A 68 2.67 13.24 -11.01
CA ASN A 68 2.85 14.70 -11.02
C ASN A 68 2.76 15.40 -9.65
N THR A 69 2.93 14.66 -8.56
CA THR A 69 3.07 15.21 -7.21
C THR A 69 3.99 14.34 -6.35
N THR A 70 4.56 14.96 -5.32
CA THR A 70 5.29 14.29 -4.24
C THR A 70 4.56 14.38 -2.90
N ARG A 71 3.43 15.09 -2.86
CA ARG A 71 2.69 15.41 -1.64
C ARG A 71 1.66 14.33 -1.38
N ARG A 72 1.81 13.63 -0.26
CA ARG A 72 0.84 12.63 0.23
C ARG A 72 -0.61 13.12 0.23
N TRP A 73 -0.84 14.38 0.61
CA TRP A 73 -2.16 14.98 0.74
C TRP A 73 -2.92 15.08 -0.59
N ASP A 74 -2.20 15.16 -1.72
CA ASP A 74 -2.84 15.12 -3.04
C ASP A 74 -3.44 13.73 -3.30
N GLY A 75 -2.85 12.68 -2.72
CA GLY A 75 -3.42 11.33 -2.68
C GLY A 75 -4.79 11.29 -2.04
N TYR A 76 -4.96 11.93 -0.87
CA TYR A 76 -6.23 11.95 -0.14
C TYR A 76 -7.34 12.69 -0.88
N LEU A 77 -7.00 13.65 -1.74
CA LEU A 77 -7.95 14.44 -2.54
C LEU A 77 -8.21 13.84 -3.93
N TYR A 78 -7.50 12.78 -4.33
CA TYR A 78 -7.54 12.24 -5.68
C TYR A 78 -8.95 11.88 -6.14
N PHE A 79 -9.67 11.06 -5.36
CA PHE A 79 -11.04 10.66 -5.71
C PHE A 79 -12.08 11.76 -5.54
N GLN A 80 -11.76 12.88 -4.85
CA GLN A 80 -12.65 14.04 -4.86
C GLN A 80 -12.62 14.76 -6.22
N ARG A 81 -11.49 14.68 -6.92
CA ARG A 81 -11.28 15.31 -8.24
C ARG A 81 -11.57 14.34 -9.39
N GLN A 82 -11.23 13.07 -9.21
CA GLN A 82 -11.36 11.99 -10.20
C GLN A 82 -12.01 10.75 -9.55
N PRO A 83 -13.33 10.78 -9.27
CA PRO A 83 -14.01 9.68 -8.58
C PRO A 83 -14.22 8.43 -9.45
N GLN A 84 -14.12 8.56 -10.78
CA GLN A 84 -14.63 7.58 -11.75
C GLN A 84 -14.07 6.18 -11.49
N GLU A 85 -12.75 6.04 -11.32
CA GLU A 85 -12.12 4.74 -11.13
C GLU A 85 -12.57 4.01 -9.86
N MET A 86 -12.84 4.76 -8.79
CA MET A 86 -13.34 4.18 -7.55
C MET A 86 -14.81 3.79 -7.72
N LEU A 87 -15.63 4.64 -8.34
CA LEU A 87 -17.04 4.33 -8.59
C LEU A 87 -17.21 3.07 -9.45
N GLU A 88 -16.44 2.94 -10.54
CA GLU A 88 -16.41 1.74 -11.39
C GLU A 88 -15.98 0.48 -10.62
N TRP A 89 -15.00 0.63 -9.71
CA TRP A 89 -14.56 -0.48 -8.87
C TRP A 89 -15.66 -0.95 -7.91
N LEU A 90 -16.32 0.00 -7.25
CA LEU A 90 -17.42 -0.27 -6.31
C LEU A 90 -18.60 -0.93 -7.04
N GLU A 91 -18.98 -0.40 -8.21
CA GLU A 91 -20.04 -0.98 -9.04
C GLU A 91 -19.72 -2.42 -9.47
N ARG A 92 -18.45 -2.74 -9.74
CA ARG A 92 -18.05 -4.09 -10.17
C ARG A 92 -18.08 -5.13 -9.06
N TYR A 93 -17.71 -4.75 -7.84
CA TYR A 93 -17.42 -5.72 -6.76
C TYR A 93 -18.32 -5.59 -5.52
N MET A 94 -19.15 -4.55 -5.42
CA MET A 94 -20.00 -4.29 -4.25
C MET A 94 -21.48 -3.99 -4.56
N ASN A 95 -21.91 -4.19 -5.82
CA ASN A 95 -23.33 -4.15 -6.20
C ASN A 95 -24.01 -5.50 -6.06
#